data_AF-A0A7V2SIL2-F1
#
_entry.id   AF-A0A7V2SIL2-F1
#
_cell.length_a   1.000
_cell.length_b   1.000
_cell.length_c   1.000
_cell.angle_alpha   90.00
_cell.angle_beta   90.00
_cell.angle_gamma   90.00
#
_symmetry.space_group_name_H-M   'P 1'
#
loop_
_entity.id
_entity.type
_entity.pdbx_description
1 polymer ?
#
loop_
_entity_poly.entity_id
_entity_poly.type
_entity_poly.pdbx_seq_one_letter_code
_entity_poly.pdbx_strand_id
1 'polypeptide(L)'
;MKRYLKGTLLLGAAAASLNAAGYKLPEQSISSMALGAAYVAHTTGADTAYYNPANMAFMDPKSQFVEGALTLVHLPSIDFEGKQYGLLPANGGTKVENIPVGHLFYVSPAFGNWRFGMSVSAPGGLSKRWDDPVQKLYAEEFTLKIIEANPSVSYRINDQWSIGAGLRMVYTDGTVKSDGTVGGARVARDMTGDSIDWGYNLALSFRPTKDWNFAVTYRSNVNLTVDGSATLFYGSPVAPVYKGNASVKVPLPATLA
;
A
#
# COMPACT_ATOMS: atom_id res chain seq x y z
N MET A 1 -18.18 1.41 -38.91
CA MET A 1 -18.51 0.34 -37.94
C MET A 1 -17.35 -0.61 -37.60
N LYS A 2 -16.59 -1.17 -38.55
CA LYS A 2 -15.52 -2.17 -38.27
C LYS A 2 -14.31 -1.67 -37.44
N ARG A 3 -14.01 -0.36 -37.42
CA ARG A 3 -12.93 0.22 -36.59
C ARG A 3 -13.34 0.41 -35.12
N TYR A 4 -14.59 0.74 -34.85
CA TYR A 4 -15.11 0.89 -33.49
C TYR A 4 -15.20 -0.45 -32.77
N LEU A 5 -15.62 -1.52 -33.47
CA LEU A 5 -15.70 -2.87 -32.92
C LEU A 5 -14.35 -3.40 -32.39
N LYS A 6 -13.24 -3.04 -33.05
CA LYS A 6 -11.89 -3.44 -32.62
C LYS A 6 -11.43 -2.71 -31.35
N GLY A 7 -11.80 -1.43 -31.20
CA GLY A 7 -11.53 -0.65 -29.98
C GLY A 7 -12.33 -1.15 -28.78
N THR A 8 -13.59 -1.51 -28.99
CA THR A 8 -14.46 -2.06 -27.93
C THR A 8 -14.01 -3.45 -27.47
N LEU A 9 -13.47 -4.29 -28.36
CA LEU A 9 -12.94 -5.62 -27.99
C LEU A 9 -11.67 -5.52 -27.12
N LEU A 10 -10.79 -4.56 -27.38
CA LEU A 10 -9.57 -4.33 -26.60
C LEU A 10 -9.86 -3.80 -25.18
N LEU A 11 -10.90 -2.96 -25.03
CA LEU A 11 -11.38 -2.53 -23.71
C LEU A 11 -12.06 -3.66 -22.92
N GLY A 12 -12.75 -4.59 -23.61
CA GLY A 12 -13.45 -5.70 -22.96
C GLY A 12 -12.51 -6.74 -22.32
N ALA A 13 -11.33 -6.97 -22.89
CA ALA A 13 -10.36 -7.95 -22.37
C ALA A 13 -9.60 -7.44 -21.12
N ALA A 14 -9.53 -6.13 -20.90
CA ALA A 14 -8.85 -5.53 -19.73
C ALA A 14 -9.73 -5.48 -18.47
N ALA A 15 -11.04 -5.79 -18.58
CA ALA A 15 -12.02 -5.56 -17.52
C ALA A 15 -12.20 -6.73 -16.52
N ALA A 16 -11.41 -7.80 -16.60
CA ALA A 16 -11.59 -8.99 -15.76
C ALA A 16 -10.66 -9.06 -14.52
N SER A 17 -10.11 -7.92 -14.08
CA SER A 17 -9.30 -7.87 -12.86
C SER A 17 -10.22 -7.72 -11.63
N LEU A 18 -10.41 -8.82 -10.91
CA LEU A 18 -11.06 -8.81 -9.59
C LEU A 18 -10.20 -7.96 -8.64
N ASN A 19 -10.61 -6.72 -8.36
CA ASN A 19 -9.87 -5.78 -7.51
C ASN A 19 -10.29 -5.95 -6.05
N ALA A 20 -9.63 -6.86 -5.32
CA ALA A 20 -9.62 -6.81 -3.85
C ALA A 20 -8.46 -5.92 -3.41
N ALA A 21 -8.68 -4.61 -3.34
CA ALA A 21 -7.65 -3.66 -2.93
C ALA A 21 -7.19 -3.89 -1.47
N GLY A 22 -8.03 -4.50 -0.63
CA GLY A 22 -7.66 -4.84 0.75
C GLY A 22 -7.17 -3.60 1.51
N TYR A 23 -5.93 -3.66 1.98
CA TYR A 23 -5.23 -2.56 2.67
C TYR A 23 -4.25 -1.82 1.74
N LYS A 24 -4.38 -1.93 0.42
CA LYS A 24 -3.58 -1.15 -0.55
C LYS A 24 -3.98 0.33 -0.48
N LEU A 25 -2.98 1.21 -0.49
CA LEU A 25 -3.18 2.65 -0.60
C LEU A 25 -2.71 3.12 -1.99
N PRO A 26 -3.60 3.48 -2.91
CA PRO A 26 -3.21 4.00 -4.22
C PRO A 26 -2.73 5.48 -4.20
N GLU A 27 -2.98 6.23 -3.13
CA GLU A 27 -2.77 7.68 -3.00
C GLU A 27 -1.29 8.08 -2.81
N GLN A 28 -0.39 7.64 -3.69
CA GLN A 28 1.05 7.92 -3.53
C GLN A 28 1.50 9.26 -4.12
N SER A 29 0.76 9.81 -5.08
CA SER A 29 1.09 11.08 -5.75
C SER A 29 -0.19 11.78 -6.17
N ILE A 30 -0.21 13.12 -6.04
CA ILE A 30 -1.31 13.96 -6.52
C ILE A 30 -1.49 13.81 -8.04
N SER A 31 -0.39 13.73 -8.80
CA SER A 31 -0.44 13.55 -10.26
C SER A 31 -1.10 12.23 -10.65
N SER A 32 -0.78 11.16 -9.94
CA SER A 32 -1.40 9.85 -10.16
C SER A 32 -2.87 9.85 -9.73
N MET A 33 -3.19 10.43 -8.57
CA MET A 33 -4.57 10.53 -8.07
C MET A 33 -5.46 11.33 -9.02
N ALA A 34 -4.98 12.44 -9.55
CA ALA A 34 -5.71 13.27 -10.52
C ALA A 34 -6.08 12.51 -11.80
N LEU A 35 -5.35 11.42 -12.11
CA LEU A 35 -5.56 10.56 -13.27
C LEU A 35 -6.19 9.21 -12.91
N GLY A 36 -6.71 9.05 -11.69
CA GLY A 36 -7.32 7.80 -11.25
C GLY A 36 -6.36 6.61 -11.27
N ALA A 37 -5.09 6.84 -10.91
CA ALA A 37 -3.98 5.88 -10.98
C ALA A 37 -3.56 5.43 -12.39
N ALA A 38 -4.12 5.98 -13.46
CA ALA A 38 -3.70 5.73 -14.84
C ALA A 38 -2.44 6.54 -15.21
N TYR A 39 -1.33 6.28 -14.51
CA TYR A 39 -0.15 7.16 -14.54
C TYR A 39 1.15 6.50 -15.03
N VAL A 40 1.30 5.19 -14.92
CA VAL A 40 2.59 4.46 -15.10
C VAL A 40 3.24 4.67 -16.48
N ALA A 41 2.47 4.88 -17.55
CA ALA A 41 3.00 5.05 -18.90
C ALA A 41 3.58 6.46 -19.15
N HIS A 42 3.07 7.48 -18.46
CA HIS A 42 3.44 8.87 -18.67
C HIS A 42 3.61 9.61 -17.35
N THR A 43 4.75 9.34 -16.71
CA THR A 43 5.18 10.00 -15.49
C THR A 43 6.19 11.09 -15.82
N THR A 44 6.12 12.23 -15.13
CA THR A 44 6.92 13.43 -15.46
C THR A 44 7.52 14.14 -14.25
N GLY A 45 7.03 13.85 -13.04
CA GLY A 45 7.51 14.43 -11.78
C GLY A 45 8.52 13.55 -11.04
N ALA A 46 8.91 13.97 -9.85
CA ALA A 46 9.84 13.19 -9.01
C ALA A 46 9.23 11.83 -8.62
N ASP A 47 7.90 11.77 -8.48
CA ASP A 47 7.09 10.57 -8.27
C ASP A 47 7.27 9.47 -9.33
N THR A 48 7.86 9.79 -10.48
CA THR A 48 8.37 8.81 -11.46
C THR A 48 9.27 7.76 -10.81
N ALA A 49 10.08 8.15 -9.80
CA ALA A 49 10.95 7.23 -9.06
C ALA A 49 10.19 6.08 -8.38
N TYR A 50 8.90 6.28 -8.07
CA TYR A 50 8.01 5.26 -7.51
C TYR A 50 7.19 4.53 -8.58
N TYR A 51 6.50 5.30 -9.45
CA TYR A 51 5.51 4.75 -10.39
C TYR A 51 6.14 4.02 -11.57
N ASN A 52 7.21 4.57 -12.14
CA ASN A 52 7.91 3.97 -13.27
C ASN A 52 9.36 4.49 -13.36
N PRO A 53 10.31 3.86 -12.64
CA PRO A 53 11.71 4.25 -12.72
C PRO A 53 12.28 4.29 -14.15
N ALA A 54 11.79 3.46 -15.08
CA ALA A 54 12.28 3.49 -16.47
C ALA A 54 12.00 4.84 -17.16
N ASN A 55 10.92 5.54 -16.81
CA ASN A 55 10.61 6.86 -17.37
C ASN A 55 11.60 7.96 -16.92
N MET A 56 12.36 7.77 -15.84
CA MET A 56 13.39 8.73 -15.41
C MET A 56 14.44 8.95 -16.52
N ALA A 57 14.76 7.89 -17.28
CA ALA A 57 15.74 7.93 -18.37
C ALA A 57 15.36 8.87 -19.53
N PHE A 58 14.07 9.21 -19.66
CA PHE A 58 13.57 10.09 -20.73
C PHE A 58 13.31 11.52 -20.28
N MET A 59 13.48 11.83 -18.99
CA MET A 59 13.42 13.20 -18.49
C MET A 59 14.62 14.02 -18.99
N ASP A 60 14.52 15.35 -18.93
CA ASP A 60 15.64 16.24 -19.27
C ASP A 60 16.91 15.81 -18.50
N PRO A 61 18.04 15.54 -19.19
CA PRO A 61 19.27 15.04 -18.56
C PRO A 61 19.86 15.96 -17.49
N LYS A 62 19.62 17.28 -17.57
CA LYS A 62 20.18 18.26 -16.63
C LYS A 62 19.27 18.51 -15.43
N SER A 63 18.01 18.14 -15.52
CA SER A 63 17.04 18.41 -14.47
C SER A 63 17.24 17.53 -13.24
N GLN A 64 16.94 18.10 -12.08
CA GLN A 64 16.80 17.39 -10.82
C GLN A 64 15.39 17.65 -10.30
N PHE A 65 14.74 16.62 -9.76
CA PHE A 65 13.39 16.73 -9.21
C PHE A 65 13.39 16.30 -7.75
N VAL A 66 12.72 17.09 -6.91
CA VAL A 66 12.43 16.78 -5.51
C VAL A 66 10.97 17.13 -5.29
N GLU A 67 10.21 16.20 -4.72
CA GLU A 67 8.80 16.40 -4.40
C GLU A 67 8.51 15.83 -3.03
N GLY A 68 7.79 16.60 -2.20
CA GLY A 68 7.24 16.14 -0.94
C GLY A 68 5.74 16.37 -0.95
N ALA A 69 4.98 15.39 -0.47
CA ALA A 69 3.53 15.50 -0.35
C ALA A 69 3.05 15.02 1.02
N LEU A 70 1.94 15.57 1.47
CA LEU A 70 1.23 15.13 2.67
C LEU A 70 -0.24 14.93 2.32
N THR A 71 -0.69 13.69 2.35
CA THR A 71 -2.07 13.30 2.07
C THR A 71 -2.77 12.97 3.38
N LEU A 72 -3.93 13.58 3.63
CA LEU A 72 -4.78 13.19 4.75
C LEU A 72 -5.75 12.09 4.30
N VAL A 73 -5.51 10.86 4.74
CA VAL A 73 -6.43 9.75 4.51
C VAL A 73 -7.54 9.80 5.57
N HIS A 74 -8.75 10.15 5.14
CA HIS A 74 -9.94 10.18 5.98
C HIS A 74 -10.73 8.87 5.83
N LEU A 75 -10.74 8.05 6.88
CA LEU A 75 -11.55 6.84 6.94
C LEU A 75 -12.84 7.15 7.72
N PRO A 76 -14.00 7.27 7.04
CA PRO A 76 -15.27 7.56 7.70
C PRO A 76 -15.67 6.41 8.64
N SER A 77 -16.64 6.67 9.53
CA SER A 77 -17.26 5.59 10.30
C SER A 77 -17.85 4.54 9.37
N ILE A 78 -17.72 3.28 9.76
CA ILE A 78 -18.43 2.14 9.22
C ILE A 78 -19.40 1.71 10.30
N ASP A 79 -20.67 1.68 9.95
CA ASP A 79 -21.72 1.19 10.83
C ASP A 79 -21.92 -0.30 10.59
N PHE A 80 -22.04 -1.04 11.69
CA PHE A 80 -22.34 -2.46 11.66
C PHE A 80 -23.69 -2.69 12.33
N GLU A 81 -24.56 -3.41 11.61
CA GLU A 81 -25.83 -3.88 12.13
C GLU A 81 -25.83 -5.40 12.19
N GLY A 82 -26.13 -5.95 13.35
CA GLY A 82 -25.99 -7.38 13.55
C GLY A 82 -26.66 -7.88 14.81
N LYS A 83 -26.53 -9.19 15.04
CA LYS A 83 -27.01 -9.85 16.26
C LYS A 83 -25.94 -10.74 16.87
N GLN A 84 -25.73 -10.61 18.17
CA GLN A 84 -24.93 -11.54 18.97
C GLN A 84 -25.81 -12.71 19.41
N TYR A 85 -25.30 -13.93 19.25
CA TYR A 85 -26.04 -15.18 19.53
C TYR A 85 -27.40 -15.27 18.80
N GLY A 86 -27.55 -14.59 17.65
CA GLY A 86 -28.77 -14.59 16.84
C GLY A 86 -29.96 -13.81 17.41
N LEU A 87 -29.85 -13.28 18.62
CA LEU A 87 -30.99 -12.67 19.35
C LEU A 87 -30.71 -11.27 19.88
N LEU A 88 -29.49 -11.00 20.38
CA LEU A 88 -29.16 -9.71 21.01
C LEU A 88 -28.67 -8.72 19.95
N PRO A 89 -29.17 -7.49 19.89
CA PRO A 89 -28.62 -6.47 18.99
C PRO A 89 -27.12 -6.29 19.22
N ALA A 90 -26.35 -6.30 18.14
CA ALA A 90 -24.91 -6.11 18.12
C ALA A 90 -24.56 -4.98 17.16
N ASN A 91 -25.33 -3.89 17.21
CA ASN A 91 -25.09 -2.72 16.38
C ASN A 91 -23.94 -1.90 16.97
N GLY A 92 -23.17 -1.22 16.13
CA GLY A 92 -22.06 -0.38 16.58
C GLY A 92 -21.43 0.39 15.42
N GLY A 93 -20.56 1.32 15.76
CA GLY A 93 -19.86 2.18 14.81
C GLY A 93 -18.38 2.24 15.11
N THR A 94 -17.58 2.18 14.05
CA THR A 94 -16.13 2.42 14.18
C THR A 94 -15.82 3.88 14.43
N LYS A 95 -14.65 4.17 15.00
CA LYS A 95 -14.10 5.53 14.98
C LYS A 95 -13.84 6.02 13.56
N VAL A 96 -13.99 7.33 13.38
CA VAL A 96 -13.41 8.05 12.25
C VAL A 96 -11.89 8.11 12.46
N GLU A 97 -11.12 7.75 11.45
CA GLU A 97 -9.65 7.82 11.49
C GLU A 97 -9.16 8.88 10.49
N ASN A 98 -8.28 9.76 10.95
CA ASN A 98 -7.62 10.77 10.11
C ASN A 98 -6.12 10.50 10.15
N ILE A 99 -5.56 9.98 9.06
CA ILE A 99 -4.19 9.48 9.01
C ILE A 99 -3.39 10.36 8.06
N PRO A 100 -2.44 11.18 8.55
CA PRO A 100 -1.52 11.89 7.69
C PRO A 100 -0.49 10.93 7.11
N VAL A 101 -0.39 10.89 5.77
CA VAL A 101 0.55 10.05 5.03
C VAL A 101 1.50 10.95 4.26
N GLY A 102 2.79 10.88 4.61
CA GLY A 102 3.86 11.63 3.96
C GLY A 102 4.46 10.85 2.81
N HIS A 103 4.79 11.54 1.73
CA HIS A 103 5.52 11.01 0.59
C HIS A 103 6.72 11.92 0.29
N LEU A 104 7.82 11.30 -0.14
CA LEU A 104 9.01 12.00 -0.61
C LEU A 104 9.50 11.31 -1.87
N PHE A 105 9.80 12.09 -2.90
CA PHE A 105 10.32 11.58 -4.16
C PHE A 105 11.51 12.41 -4.62
N TYR A 106 12.46 11.73 -5.23
CA TYR A 106 13.67 12.33 -5.77
C TYR A 106 14.07 11.66 -7.07
N VAL A 107 14.52 12.47 -8.03
CA VAL A 107 15.16 12.01 -9.27
C VAL A 107 16.39 12.87 -9.52
N SER A 108 17.55 12.22 -9.68
CA SER A 108 18.83 12.88 -9.95
C SER A 108 18.90 13.47 -11.36
N PRO A 109 19.89 14.32 -11.68
CA PRO A 109 20.34 14.50 -13.06
C PRO A 109 20.82 13.17 -13.68
N ALA A 110 20.93 13.13 -15.00
CA ALA A 110 21.47 11.97 -15.71
C ALA A 110 22.99 11.86 -15.54
N PHE A 111 23.47 10.63 -15.37
CA PHE A 111 24.88 10.25 -15.35
C PHE A 111 25.16 9.37 -16.57
N GLY A 112 25.41 10.01 -17.72
CA GLY A 112 25.40 9.33 -19.01
C GLY A 112 24.01 8.78 -19.32
N ASN A 113 23.90 7.47 -19.56
CA ASN A 113 22.61 6.79 -19.80
C ASN A 113 21.89 6.37 -18.52
N TRP A 114 22.47 6.64 -17.35
CA TRP A 114 21.92 6.25 -16.05
C TRP A 114 21.21 7.40 -15.36
N ARG A 115 20.23 7.08 -14.53
CA ARG A 115 19.61 8.04 -13.60
C ARG A 115 19.18 7.35 -12.33
N PHE A 116 19.30 8.04 -11.20
CA PHE A 116 18.97 7.51 -9.89
C PHE A 116 17.72 8.18 -9.34
N GLY A 117 16.92 7.41 -8.63
CA GLY A 117 15.71 7.86 -7.97
C GLY A 117 15.63 7.34 -6.54
N MET A 118 14.80 7.99 -5.74
CA MET A 118 14.44 7.55 -4.41
C MET A 118 12.97 7.89 -4.17
N SER A 119 12.24 6.98 -3.55
CA SER A 119 10.90 7.27 -3.04
C SER A 119 10.73 6.80 -1.60
N VAL A 120 10.08 7.60 -0.77
CA VAL A 120 9.50 7.19 0.51
C VAL A 120 7.98 7.32 0.36
N SER A 121 7.27 6.23 0.60
CA SER A 121 5.85 6.07 0.28
C SER A 121 5.15 5.16 1.29
N ALA A 122 3.83 5.03 1.20
CA ALA A 122 3.05 4.14 2.06
C ALA A 122 2.17 3.23 1.18
N PRO A 123 2.70 2.14 0.62
CA PRO A 123 2.02 1.34 -0.41
C PRO A 123 0.78 0.59 0.10
N GLY A 124 0.61 0.53 1.43
CA GLY A 124 -0.55 -0.03 2.07
C GLY A 124 -0.66 0.44 3.52
N GLY A 125 -1.75 0.05 4.15
CA GLY A 125 -2.04 0.33 5.54
C GLY A 125 -3.54 0.38 5.77
N LEU A 126 -3.95 0.12 7.00
CA LEU A 126 -5.33 0.18 7.45
C LEU A 126 -5.34 0.44 8.94
N SER A 127 -6.22 1.32 9.41
CA SER A 127 -6.51 1.41 10.84
C SER A 127 -8.03 1.48 11.04
N LYS A 128 -8.52 0.73 12.03
CA LYS A 128 -9.91 0.82 12.46
C LYS A 128 -10.07 0.43 13.92
N ARG A 129 -10.86 1.22 14.64
CA ARG A 129 -11.13 1.04 16.06
C ARG A 129 -12.62 1.02 16.35
N TRP A 130 -13.01 0.17 17.29
CA TRP A 130 -14.38 0.07 17.79
C TRP A 130 -14.38 0.36 19.29
N ASP A 131 -15.37 1.11 19.77
CA ASP A 131 -15.54 1.37 21.20
C ASP A 131 -16.74 0.62 21.80
N ASP A 132 -17.66 0.15 20.95
CA ASP A 132 -18.86 -0.55 21.39
C ASP A 132 -18.53 -1.91 22.03
N PRO A 133 -19.12 -2.25 23.19
CA PRO A 133 -18.72 -3.43 23.96
C PRO A 133 -18.76 -4.76 23.21
N VAL A 134 -19.74 -4.94 22.31
CA VAL A 134 -19.88 -6.18 21.54
C VAL A 134 -18.81 -6.28 20.45
N GLN A 135 -18.45 -5.18 19.82
CA GLN A 135 -17.53 -5.11 18.69
C GLN A 135 -16.09 -5.15 19.19
N LYS A 136 -15.79 -4.46 20.30
CA LYS A 136 -14.49 -4.51 20.99
C LYS A 136 -14.04 -5.92 21.33
N LEU A 137 -14.98 -6.81 21.66
CA LEU A 137 -14.70 -8.23 21.91
C LEU A 137 -14.02 -8.91 20.72
N TYR A 138 -14.32 -8.47 19.49
CA TYR A 138 -13.78 -9.06 18.26
C TYR A 138 -12.64 -8.23 17.66
N ALA A 139 -12.77 -6.90 17.64
CA ALA A 139 -11.83 -5.98 17.04
C ALA A 139 -11.91 -4.60 17.73
N GLU A 140 -11.21 -4.42 18.84
CA GLU A 140 -11.09 -3.10 19.48
C GLU A 140 -10.18 -2.18 18.68
N GLU A 141 -9.04 -2.71 18.23
CA GLU A 141 -8.07 -1.99 17.40
C GLU A 141 -7.45 -2.94 16.40
N PHE A 142 -7.47 -2.56 15.14
CA PHE A 142 -6.61 -3.13 14.11
C PHE A 142 -5.87 -1.97 13.45
N THR A 143 -4.55 -1.96 13.54
CA THR A 143 -3.69 -0.98 12.88
C THR A 143 -2.58 -1.73 12.16
N LEU A 144 -2.43 -1.46 10.87
CA LEU A 144 -1.33 -1.92 10.03
C LEU A 144 -0.77 -0.69 9.33
N LYS A 145 0.45 -0.29 9.70
CA LYS A 145 1.19 0.80 9.07
C LYS A 145 2.28 0.20 8.21
N ILE A 146 2.36 0.62 6.95
CA ILE A 146 3.42 0.18 6.02
C ILE A 146 4.07 1.42 5.41
N ILE A 147 5.38 1.52 5.54
CA ILE A 147 6.20 2.57 4.93
C ILE A 147 7.22 1.88 4.05
N GLU A 148 7.39 2.36 2.82
CA GLU A 148 8.35 1.83 1.88
C GLU A 148 9.35 2.90 1.45
N ALA A 149 10.63 2.62 1.66
CA ALA A 149 11.74 3.31 1.04
C ALA A 149 12.23 2.52 -0.19
N ASN A 150 12.36 3.18 -1.34
CA ASN A 150 12.70 2.55 -2.60
C ASN A 150 13.72 3.39 -3.38
N PRO A 151 15.04 3.14 -3.19
CA PRO A 151 16.03 3.60 -4.14
C PRO A 151 15.86 2.86 -5.47
N SER A 152 15.93 3.60 -6.57
CA SER A 152 15.74 3.08 -7.91
C SER A 152 16.77 3.63 -8.88
N VAL A 153 16.97 2.90 -9.97
CA VAL A 153 17.88 3.25 -11.05
C VAL A 153 17.21 3.00 -12.38
N SER A 154 17.52 3.84 -13.36
CA SER A 154 17.07 3.69 -14.74
C SER A 154 18.25 3.69 -15.69
N TYR A 155 18.10 2.97 -16.80
CA TYR A 155 19.06 2.92 -17.88
C TYR A 155 18.36 3.19 -19.22
N ARG A 156 18.87 4.18 -19.95
CA ARG A 156 18.46 4.47 -21.32
C ARG A 156 19.20 3.55 -22.28
N ILE A 157 18.46 2.64 -22.90
CA ILE A 157 19.01 1.71 -23.90
C ILE A 157 19.21 2.47 -25.22
N ASN A 158 18.19 3.23 -25.64
CA ASN A 158 18.22 4.10 -26.82
C ASN A 158 17.14 5.19 -26.69
N ASP A 159 16.81 5.87 -27.79
CA ASP A 159 15.80 6.93 -27.80
C ASP A 159 14.36 6.45 -27.60
N GLN A 160 14.12 5.15 -27.73
CA GLN A 160 12.80 4.54 -27.63
C GLN A 160 12.65 3.65 -26.41
N TRP A 161 13.74 3.04 -25.91
CA TRP A 161 13.69 2.02 -24.87
C TRP A 161 14.46 2.45 -23.62
N SER A 162 13.84 2.25 -22.47
CA SER A 162 14.50 2.33 -21.18
C SER A 162 14.00 1.23 -20.24
N ILE A 163 14.86 0.88 -19.31
CA ILE A 163 14.55 -0.05 -18.22
C ILE A 163 14.82 0.62 -16.88
N GLY A 164 14.17 0.11 -15.84
CA GLY A 164 14.39 0.56 -14.48
C GLY A 164 14.27 -0.59 -13.49
N ALA A 165 14.98 -0.46 -12.38
CA ALA A 165 14.92 -1.39 -11.26
C ALA A 165 15.00 -0.62 -9.95
N GLY A 166 14.46 -1.18 -8.87
CA GLY A 166 14.56 -0.61 -7.53
C GLY A 166 14.53 -1.67 -6.45
N LEU A 167 15.06 -1.30 -5.29
CA LEU A 167 15.10 -2.13 -4.08
C LEU A 167 14.02 -1.63 -3.12
N ARG A 168 13.08 -2.47 -2.73
CA ARG A 168 11.98 -2.09 -1.84
C ARG A 168 12.36 -2.47 -0.42
N MET A 169 12.50 -1.49 0.46
CA MET A 169 12.66 -1.68 1.90
C MET A 169 11.34 -1.29 2.57
N VAL A 170 10.65 -2.26 3.15
CA VAL A 170 9.30 -2.11 3.68
C VAL A 170 9.35 -2.24 5.20
N TYR A 171 9.10 -1.14 5.91
CA TYR A 171 8.88 -1.16 7.34
C TYR A 171 7.38 -1.34 7.62
N THR A 172 7.06 -2.26 8.51
CA THR A 172 5.68 -2.52 8.95
C THR A 172 5.57 -2.42 10.46
N ASP A 173 4.49 -1.82 10.93
CA ASP A 173 4.11 -1.77 12.35
C ASP A 173 2.65 -2.19 12.48
N GLY A 174 2.39 -3.15 13.37
CA GLY A 174 1.11 -3.82 13.52
C GLY A 174 0.61 -3.79 14.96
N THR A 175 -0.68 -3.50 15.14
CA THR A 175 -1.38 -3.61 16.43
C THR A 175 -2.71 -4.33 16.22
N VAL A 176 -2.98 -5.34 17.05
CA VAL A 176 -4.26 -6.05 17.10
C VAL A 176 -4.71 -6.14 18.55
N LYS A 177 -5.85 -5.53 18.86
CA LYS A 177 -6.47 -5.58 20.18
C LYS A 177 -7.92 -5.99 20.11
N SER A 178 -8.35 -6.68 21.15
CA SER A 178 -9.75 -6.93 21.43
C SER A 178 -9.94 -7.11 22.93
N ASP A 179 -11.06 -6.65 23.48
CA ASP A 179 -11.39 -6.82 24.89
C ASP A 179 -12.89 -6.93 25.06
N GLY A 180 -13.33 -7.91 25.84
CA GLY A 180 -14.74 -8.12 26.14
C GLY A 180 -14.95 -9.26 27.12
N THR A 181 -16.21 -9.66 27.27
CA THR A 181 -16.61 -10.72 28.20
C THR A 181 -17.49 -11.75 27.49
N VAL A 182 -17.16 -13.03 27.67
CA VAL A 182 -17.95 -14.16 27.15
C VAL A 182 -18.28 -15.08 28.32
N GLY A 183 -19.57 -15.32 28.58
CA GLY A 183 -20.01 -16.19 29.67
C GLY A 183 -19.54 -15.75 31.06
N GLY A 184 -19.34 -14.44 31.28
CA GLY A 184 -18.83 -13.87 32.53
C GLY A 184 -17.30 -13.88 32.68
N ALA A 185 -16.57 -14.48 31.74
CA ALA A 185 -15.11 -14.48 31.70
C ALA A 185 -14.58 -13.40 30.77
N ARG A 186 -13.57 -12.62 31.21
CA ARG A 186 -12.87 -11.69 30.31
C ARG A 186 -12.14 -12.47 29.22
N VAL A 187 -12.24 -12.00 27.97
CA VAL A 187 -11.48 -12.49 26.82
C VAL A 187 -10.85 -11.28 26.15
N ALA A 188 -9.53 -11.20 26.18
CA ALA A 188 -8.82 -10.08 25.59
C ALA A 188 -7.52 -10.51 24.90
N ARG A 189 -7.12 -9.74 23.89
CA ARG A 189 -5.90 -9.90 23.12
C ARG A 189 -5.25 -8.52 23.00
N ASP A 190 -3.96 -8.46 23.28
CA ASP A 190 -3.13 -7.29 23.00
C ASP A 190 -1.88 -7.80 22.29
N MET A 191 -1.76 -7.46 21.00
CA MET A 191 -0.70 -7.92 20.14
C MET A 191 -0.10 -6.73 19.41
N THR A 192 1.23 -6.61 19.48
CA THR A 192 1.99 -5.61 18.73
C THR A 192 3.21 -6.27 18.11
N GLY A 193 3.66 -5.74 16.98
CA GLY A 193 4.87 -6.21 16.34
C GLY A 193 5.26 -5.34 15.14
N ASP A 194 6.50 -5.51 14.72
CA ASP A 194 7.08 -4.77 13.61
C ASP A 194 7.94 -5.68 12.73
N SER A 195 8.33 -5.16 11.56
CA SER A 195 9.23 -5.86 10.65
C SER A 195 9.88 -4.91 9.65
N ILE A 196 11.03 -5.32 9.13
CA ILE A 196 11.65 -4.74 7.94
C ILE A 196 11.84 -5.86 6.94
N ASP A 197 11.14 -5.75 5.82
CA ASP A 197 11.13 -6.75 4.76
C ASP A 197 11.55 -6.15 3.43
N TRP A 198 11.99 -7.03 2.53
CA TRP A 198 12.62 -6.61 1.29
C TRP A 198 11.89 -7.14 0.07
N GLY A 199 11.91 -6.34 -0.98
CA GLY A 199 11.41 -6.69 -2.29
C GLY A 199 12.17 -5.96 -3.38
N TYR A 200 11.66 -6.06 -4.60
CA TYR A 200 12.22 -5.35 -5.74
C TYR A 200 11.09 -4.86 -6.65
N ASN A 201 11.42 -3.91 -7.51
CA ASN A 201 10.56 -3.48 -8.60
C ASN A 201 11.35 -3.39 -9.90
N LEU A 202 10.66 -3.64 -11.00
CA LEU A 202 11.18 -3.61 -12.36
C LEU A 202 10.26 -2.74 -13.21
N ALA A 203 10.82 -2.07 -14.20
CA ALA A 203 10.09 -1.23 -15.12
C ALA A 203 10.69 -1.28 -16.51
N LEU A 204 9.82 -1.19 -17.52
CA LEU A 204 10.15 -1.08 -18.93
C LEU A 204 9.31 0.03 -19.52
N SER A 205 9.94 0.93 -20.27
CA SER A 205 9.25 1.96 -21.04
C SER A 205 9.67 1.91 -22.50
N PHE A 206 8.68 2.01 -23.38
CA PHE A 206 8.83 2.02 -24.83
C PHE A 206 8.10 3.20 -25.47
N ARG A 207 8.84 4.06 -26.16
CA ARG A 207 8.37 5.28 -26.82
C ARG A 207 8.63 5.20 -28.33
N PRO A 208 7.81 4.48 -29.11
CA PRO A 208 8.02 4.34 -30.55
C PRO A 208 7.96 5.68 -31.30
N THR A 209 7.09 6.59 -30.84
CA THR A 209 6.96 7.96 -31.35
C THR A 209 6.87 8.94 -30.18
N LYS A 210 6.78 10.24 -30.47
CA LYS A 210 6.60 11.28 -29.45
C LYS A 210 5.25 11.23 -28.74
N ASP A 211 4.24 10.65 -29.39
CA ASP A 211 2.84 10.65 -28.91
C ASP A 211 2.45 9.34 -28.25
N TRP A 212 3.22 8.27 -28.47
CA TRP A 212 2.92 6.93 -27.97
C TRP A 212 3.94 6.52 -26.92
N ASN A 213 3.44 6.25 -25.71
CA ASN A 213 4.23 5.73 -24.59
C ASN A 213 3.57 4.44 -24.09
N PHE A 214 4.34 3.37 -24.08
CA PHE A 214 3.96 2.09 -23.48
C PHE A 214 4.88 1.85 -22.29
N ALA A 215 4.32 1.28 -21.22
CA ALA A 215 5.09 0.89 -20.06
C ALA A 215 4.56 -0.42 -19.49
N VAL A 216 5.45 -1.14 -18.82
CA VAL A 216 5.11 -2.26 -17.95
C VAL A 216 5.92 -2.08 -16.68
N THR A 217 5.25 -2.14 -15.53
CA THR A 217 5.92 -2.08 -14.23
C THR A 217 5.51 -3.26 -13.36
N TYR A 218 6.48 -3.79 -12.63
CA TYR A 218 6.28 -4.90 -11.72
C TYR A 218 6.87 -4.53 -10.37
N ARG A 219 6.09 -4.68 -9.30
CA ARG A 219 6.55 -4.59 -7.92
C ARG A 219 6.34 -5.95 -7.28
N SER A 220 7.38 -6.52 -6.69
CA SER A 220 7.36 -7.90 -6.17
C SER A 220 6.37 -8.07 -5.02
N ASN A 221 5.97 -9.30 -4.73
CA ASN A 221 5.36 -9.58 -3.43
C ASN A 221 6.41 -9.38 -2.32
N VAL A 222 6.00 -8.84 -1.17
CA VAL A 222 6.84 -8.77 0.04
C VAL A 222 6.08 -9.47 1.16
N ASN A 223 6.67 -10.51 1.74
CA ASN A 223 6.07 -11.22 2.86
C ASN A 223 6.49 -10.53 4.15
N LEU A 224 5.59 -9.73 4.73
CA LEU A 224 5.86 -9.00 5.95
C LEU A 224 5.95 -9.98 7.11
N THR A 225 7.13 -10.21 7.68
CA THR A 225 7.33 -11.15 8.81
C THR A 225 7.25 -10.38 10.11
N VAL A 226 6.04 -10.00 10.51
CA VAL A 226 5.79 -9.19 11.70
C VAL A 226 6.05 -10.04 12.94
N ASP A 227 7.09 -9.70 13.68
CA ASP A 227 7.48 -10.33 14.94
C ASP A 227 7.23 -9.35 16.09
N GLY A 228 6.78 -9.86 17.24
CA GLY A 228 6.51 -9.03 18.39
C GLY A 228 5.99 -9.80 19.58
N SER A 229 5.04 -9.21 20.30
CA SER A 229 4.52 -9.76 21.56
C SER A 229 3.01 -9.94 21.52
N ALA A 230 2.53 -10.95 22.23
CA ALA A 230 1.11 -11.15 22.48
C ALA A 230 0.87 -11.34 23.98
N THR A 231 -0.12 -10.64 24.49
CA THR A 231 -0.68 -10.81 25.82
C THR A 231 -2.14 -11.22 25.68
N LEU A 232 -2.47 -12.42 26.16
CA LEU A 232 -3.83 -12.98 26.05
C LEU A 232 -4.43 -13.14 27.45
N PHE A 233 -5.70 -12.79 27.58
CA PHE A 233 -6.47 -12.90 28.81
C PHE A 233 -7.65 -13.84 28.60
N TYR A 234 -7.85 -14.75 29.56
CA TYR A 234 -9.04 -15.60 29.63
C TYR A 234 -9.42 -15.78 31.11
N GLY A 235 -10.66 -15.42 31.47
CA GLY A 235 -11.20 -15.57 32.82
C GLY A 235 -10.71 -14.51 33.81
N SER A 236 -9.40 -14.43 34.05
CA SER A 236 -8.82 -13.47 34.99
C SER A 236 -8.79 -12.04 34.42
N PRO A 237 -9.24 -11.03 35.18
CA PRO A 237 -9.18 -9.64 34.74
C PRO A 237 -7.77 -9.05 34.79
N VAL A 238 -6.85 -9.66 35.54
CA VAL A 238 -5.52 -9.08 35.84
C VAL A 238 -4.34 -9.98 35.46
N ALA A 239 -4.51 -11.30 35.45
CA ALA A 239 -3.44 -12.25 35.13
C ALA A 239 -3.62 -12.77 33.70
N PRO A 240 -2.66 -12.53 32.78
CA PRO A 240 -2.74 -13.08 31.44
C PRO A 240 -2.53 -14.59 31.45
N VAL A 241 -3.22 -15.31 30.56
CA VAL A 241 -3.00 -16.74 30.32
C VAL A 241 -1.83 -17.00 29.39
N TYR A 242 -1.44 -16.00 28.60
CA TYR A 242 -0.25 -16.01 27.76
C TYR A 242 0.39 -14.64 27.75
N LYS A 243 1.71 -14.61 27.88
CA LYS A 243 2.52 -13.43 27.62
C LYS A 243 3.85 -13.88 27.04
N GLY A 244 4.09 -13.57 25.78
CA GLY A 244 5.29 -14.03 25.10
C GLY A 244 5.37 -13.54 23.67
N ASN A 245 6.35 -14.08 22.93
CA ASN A 245 6.58 -13.69 21.55
C ASN A 245 5.44 -14.20 20.64
N ALA A 246 5.14 -13.46 19.58
CA ALA A 246 4.19 -13.86 18.55
C ALA A 246 4.70 -13.38 17.20
N SER A 247 4.31 -14.09 16.13
CA SER A 247 4.66 -13.72 14.78
C SER A 247 3.55 -14.01 13.79
N VAL A 248 3.48 -13.21 12.72
CA VAL A 248 2.53 -13.40 11.63
C VAL A 248 3.16 -12.99 10.30
N LYS A 249 2.77 -13.69 9.24
CA LYS A 249 3.14 -13.33 7.86
C LYS A 249 1.97 -12.65 7.17
N VAL A 250 2.17 -11.42 6.72
CA VAL A 250 1.16 -10.63 5.99
C VAL A 250 1.72 -10.31 4.59
N PRO A 251 1.05 -10.69 3.50
CA PRO A 251 1.61 -10.52 2.16
C PRO A 251 1.31 -9.13 1.59
N LEU A 252 2.30 -8.24 1.45
CA LEU A 252 2.15 -7.05 0.61
C LEU A 252 2.18 -7.50 -0.87
N PRO A 253 1.03 -7.56 -1.57
CA PRO A 253 0.92 -8.32 -2.81
C PRO A 253 1.75 -7.72 -3.95
N ALA A 254 2.18 -8.60 -4.86
CA ALA A 254 2.80 -8.14 -6.10
C ALA A 254 1.82 -7.30 -6.93
N THR A 255 2.33 -6.29 -7.63
CA THR A 255 1.53 -5.48 -8.55
C THR A 255 2.18 -5.46 -9.93
N LEU A 256 1.40 -5.80 -10.95
CA LEU A 256 1.75 -5.63 -12.36
C LEU A 256 0.84 -4.54 -12.94
N ALA A 257 1.43 -3.55 -13.61
CA ALA A 257 0.73 -2.45 -14.26
C ALA A 257 1.27 -2.19 -15.66
#